data_AF-A0AAW5LBP3-F1
#
_entry.id   AF-A0AAW5LBP3-F1
#
_cell.length_a   1.000
_cell.length_b   1.000
_cell.length_c   1.000
_cell.angle_alpha   90.00
_cell.angle_beta   90.00
_cell.angle_gamma   90.00
#
_symmetry.space_group_name_H-M   'P 1'
#
loop_
_entity.id
_entity.type
_entity.pdbx_description
1 polymer ?
#
loop_
_entity_poly.entity_id
_entity_poly.type
_entity_poly.pdbx_seq_one_letter_code
_entity_poly.pdbx_strand_id
1 'polypeptide(L)'
;MAKYDWTTIKTQFITSNLSIEEFAKQNAISVGTLRRQVSKGKWMEERDQIEIEVRSKSVEYVVNNRAARLAKFDDDCVELADDFRKKAKEFLHQIDSPMALKALTGAMKDTQAMARLALGASTDNQAVGSSSDFAKILEEIENEERQGTRKTLISGI
;
A
#
# COMPACT_ATOMS: atom_id res chain seq x y z
N MET A 1 48.67 2.15 -29.70
CA MET A 1 47.56 2.44 -28.77
C MET A 1 46.48 3.21 -29.52
N ALA A 2 45.21 2.83 -29.43
CA ALA A 2 44.14 3.60 -30.07
C ALA A 2 44.06 5.00 -29.43
N LYS A 3 43.90 6.05 -30.24
CA LYS A 3 43.84 7.45 -29.79
C LYS A 3 42.69 7.73 -28.81
N TYR A 4 41.67 6.89 -28.79
CA TYR A 4 40.49 7.01 -27.95
C TYR A 4 40.13 5.66 -27.33
N ASP A 5 39.76 5.67 -26.05
CA ASP A 5 39.12 4.54 -25.39
C ASP A 5 37.62 4.54 -25.72
N TRP A 6 37.27 3.85 -26.80
CA TRP A 6 35.90 3.79 -27.29
C TRP A 6 34.93 3.09 -26.35
N THR A 7 35.41 2.20 -25.46
CA THR A 7 34.55 1.52 -24.50
C THR A 7 34.06 2.50 -23.45
N THR A 8 34.99 3.27 -22.86
CA THR A 8 34.65 4.32 -21.88
C THR A 8 33.79 5.41 -22.51
N ILE A 9 34.15 5.88 -23.71
CA ILE A 9 33.37 6.89 -24.46
C ILE A 9 31.95 6.40 -24.74
N LYS A 10 31.79 5.14 -25.13
CA LYS A 10 30.48 4.54 -25.36
C LYS A 10 29.65 4.58 -24.09
N THR A 11 30.17 4.05 -22.98
CA THR A 11 29.46 4.01 -21.69
C THR A 11 29.02 5.42 -21.29
N GLN A 12 29.92 6.39 -21.33
CA GLN A 12 29.59 7.78 -20.99
C GLN A 12 28.52 8.37 -21.91
N PHE A 13 28.59 8.09 -23.22
CA PHE A 13 27.61 8.59 -24.18
C PHE A 13 26.21 8.01 -23.93
N ILE A 14 26.10 6.68 -23.81
CA ILE A 14 24.80 5.99 -23.64
C ILE A 14 24.17 6.25 -22.28
N THR A 15 24.94 6.67 -21.27
CA THR A 15 24.41 7.10 -19.96
C THR A 15 24.18 8.61 -19.86
N SER A 16 24.43 9.37 -20.93
CA SER A 16 24.26 10.83 -20.94
C SER A 16 23.06 11.27 -21.75
N ASN A 17 22.50 12.44 -21.41
CA ASN A 17 21.42 13.08 -22.16
C ASN A 17 21.93 14.05 -23.24
N LEU A 18 23.23 14.00 -23.57
CA LEU A 18 23.84 14.92 -24.52
C LEU A 18 23.57 14.49 -25.96
N SER A 19 23.46 15.48 -26.84
CA SER A 19 23.54 15.24 -28.29
C SER A 19 24.95 14.77 -28.68
N ILE A 20 25.08 14.22 -29.89
CA ILE A 20 26.37 13.80 -30.45
C ILE A 20 27.31 15.00 -30.53
N GLU A 21 26.79 16.16 -30.92
CA GLU A 21 27.53 17.41 -31.07
C GLU A 21 28.05 17.94 -29.72
N GLU A 22 27.19 17.96 -28.69
CA GLU A 22 27.57 18.40 -27.34
C GLU A 22 28.58 17.44 -26.70
N PHE A 23 28.33 16.14 -26.81
CA PHE A 23 29.21 15.12 -26.26
C PHE A 23 30.59 15.15 -26.94
N ALA A 24 30.63 15.31 -28.27
CA ALA A 24 31.87 15.44 -29.03
C ALA A 24 32.68 16.66 -28.58
N LYS A 25 32.00 17.82 -28.39
CA LYS A 25 32.64 19.05 -27.92
C LYS A 25 33.20 18.89 -26.51
N GLN A 26 32.44 18.30 -25.58
CA GLN A 26 32.89 18.08 -24.20
C GLN A 26 34.09 17.14 -24.10
N ASN A 27 34.17 16.13 -24.98
CA ASN A 27 35.22 15.12 -24.95
C ASN A 27 36.37 15.40 -25.93
N ALA A 28 36.40 16.58 -26.56
CA ALA A 28 37.39 16.98 -27.57
C ALA A 28 37.53 15.97 -28.73
N ILE A 29 36.41 15.36 -29.14
CA ILE A 29 36.33 14.43 -30.26
C ILE A 29 35.76 15.17 -31.48
N SER A 30 36.27 14.89 -32.67
CA SER A 30 35.61 15.34 -33.90
C SER A 30 34.20 14.77 -34.00
N VAL A 31 33.21 15.64 -34.24
CA VAL A 31 31.79 15.25 -34.41
C VAL A 31 31.63 14.14 -35.46
N GLY A 32 32.34 14.24 -36.59
CA GLY A 32 32.29 13.22 -37.63
C GLY A 32 32.85 11.87 -37.18
N THR A 33 33.92 11.88 -36.38
CA THR A 33 34.48 10.65 -35.80
C THR A 33 33.50 10.01 -34.82
N LEU A 34 32.93 10.78 -33.90
CA LEU A 34 31.96 10.27 -32.93
C LEU A 34 30.69 9.75 -33.61
N ARG A 35 30.13 10.52 -34.56
CA ARG A 35 28.93 10.13 -35.32
C ARG A 35 29.11 8.78 -36.02
N ARG A 36 30.28 8.54 -36.63
CA ARG A 36 30.58 7.24 -37.26
C ARG A 36 30.60 6.09 -36.25
N GLN A 37 31.15 6.30 -35.05
CA GLN A 37 31.17 5.27 -34.00
C GLN A 37 29.78 5.01 -33.44
N VAL A 38 29.01 6.06 -33.14
CA VAL A 38 27.62 5.99 -32.68
C VAL A 38 26.76 5.19 -33.65
N SER A 39 26.84 5.49 -34.95
CA SER A 39 26.08 4.77 -35.98
C SER A 39 26.54 3.32 -36.15
N LYS A 40 27.85 3.07 -36.22
CA LYS A 40 28.39 1.71 -36.39
C LYS A 40 28.06 0.81 -35.21
N GLY A 41 28.10 1.36 -34.01
CA GLY A 41 27.85 0.63 -32.76
C GLY A 41 26.41 0.66 -32.28
N LYS A 42 25.50 1.34 -33.00
CA LYS A 42 24.08 1.49 -32.63
C LYS A 42 23.87 2.09 -31.23
N TRP A 43 24.73 3.04 -30.83
CA TRP A 43 24.71 3.55 -29.45
C TRP A 43 23.45 4.34 -29.10
N MET A 44 22.75 4.90 -30.10
CA MET A 44 21.45 5.53 -29.90
C MET A 44 20.38 4.50 -29.50
N GLU A 45 20.32 3.36 -30.18
CA GLU A 45 19.39 2.27 -29.84
C GLU A 45 19.65 1.77 -28.42
N GLU A 46 20.92 1.59 -28.04
CA GLU A 46 21.31 1.15 -26.70
C GLU A 46 20.97 2.18 -25.63
N ARG A 47 21.17 3.48 -25.91
CA ARG A 47 20.73 4.55 -25.01
C ARG A 47 19.23 4.54 -24.82
N ASP A 48 18.45 4.40 -25.89
CA ASP A 48 16.99 4.35 -25.81
C ASP A 48 16.52 3.14 -24.97
N GLN A 49 17.17 1.98 -25.10
CA GLN A 49 16.90 0.81 -24.25
C GLN A 49 17.23 1.06 -22.78
N ILE A 50 18.36 1.69 -22.49
CA ILE A 50 18.74 2.06 -21.12
C ILE A 50 17.71 3.04 -20.53
N GLU A 51 17.25 4.03 -21.29
CA GLU A 51 16.22 4.98 -20.83
C GLU A 51 14.90 4.27 -20.49
N ILE A 52 14.48 3.30 -21.31
CA ILE A 52 13.30 2.47 -21.04
C ILE A 52 13.50 1.66 -19.75
N GLU A 53 14.66 1.01 -19.61
CA GLU A 53 14.98 0.18 -18.44
C GLU A 53 15.04 1.02 -17.15
N VAL A 54 15.72 2.17 -17.18
CA VAL A 54 15.81 3.11 -16.06
C VAL A 54 14.41 3.59 -15.67
N ARG A 55 13.56 3.94 -16.64
CA ARG A 55 12.18 4.34 -16.37
C ARG A 55 11.39 3.21 -15.71
N SER A 56 11.49 1.99 -16.23
CA SER A 56 10.82 0.81 -15.68
C SER A 56 11.26 0.53 -14.25
N LYS A 57 12.57 0.47 -14.00
CA LYS A 57 13.14 0.28 -12.65
C LYS A 57 12.79 1.41 -11.69
N SER A 58 12.72 2.64 -12.17
CA SER A 58 12.30 3.78 -11.36
C SER A 58 10.84 3.65 -10.91
N VAL A 59 9.94 3.23 -11.80
CA VAL A 59 8.54 2.96 -11.46
C VAL A 59 8.44 1.83 -10.44
N GLU A 60 9.13 0.72 -10.69
CA GLU A 60 9.16 -0.44 -9.77
C GLU A 60 9.67 -0.03 -8.37
N TYR A 61 10.79 0.69 -8.31
CA TYR A 61 11.35 1.20 -7.05
C TYR A 61 10.35 2.08 -6.30
N VAL A 62 9.70 3.01 -7.00
CA VAL A 62 8.71 3.91 -6.38
C VAL A 62 7.51 3.14 -5.85
N VAL A 63 7.00 2.15 -6.61
CA VAL A 63 5.88 1.31 -6.19
C VAL A 63 6.26 0.50 -4.94
N ASN A 64 7.39 -0.21 -4.98
CA ASN A 64 7.85 -1.03 -3.87
C ASN A 64 8.12 -0.20 -2.61
N ASN A 65 8.76 0.98 -2.76
CA ASN A 65 9.01 1.87 -1.63
C ASN A 65 7.71 2.43 -1.04
N ARG A 66 6.72 2.77 -1.89
CA ARG A 66 5.40 3.20 -1.42
C ARG A 66 4.66 2.09 -0.68
N ALA A 67 4.67 0.88 -1.22
CA ALA A 67 4.06 -0.29 -0.58
C ALA A 67 4.71 -0.58 0.78
N ALA A 68 6.04 -0.57 0.86
CA ALA A 68 6.77 -0.76 2.11
C ALA A 68 6.48 0.34 3.14
N ARG A 69 6.42 1.61 2.70
CA ARG A 69 6.05 2.73 3.59
C ARG A 69 4.61 2.63 4.07
N LEU A 70 3.68 2.17 3.23
CA LEU A 70 2.28 1.97 3.62
C LEU A 70 2.18 0.86 4.66
N ALA A 71 2.77 -0.31 4.40
CA ALA A 71 2.79 -1.42 5.35
C ALA A 71 3.38 -1.01 6.71
N LYS A 72 4.51 -0.28 6.70
CA LYS A 72 5.08 0.25 7.93
C LYS A 72 4.14 1.23 8.65
N PHE A 73 3.50 2.13 7.91
CA PHE A 73 2.57 3.09 8.49
C PHE A 73 1.37 2.39 9.14
N ASP A 74 0.86 1.33 8.51
CA ASP A 74 -0.20 0.50 9.06
C ASP A 74 0.25 -0.21 10.33
N ASP A 75 1.45 -0.81 10.33
CA ASP A 75 2.05 -1.42 11.54
C ASP A 75 2.20 -0.40 12.68
N ASP A 76 2.74 0.80 12.39
CA ASP A 76 2.91 1.89 13.35
C ASP A 76 1.54 2.33 13.94
N CYS A 77 0.46 2.31 13.15
CA CYS A 77 -0.89 2.62 13.62
C CYS A 77 -1.43 1.55 14.58
N VAL A 78 -1.16 0.28 14.32
CA VAL A 78 -1.57 -0.82 15.21
C VAL A 78 -0.81 -0.74 16.53
N GLU A 79 0.50 -0.52 16.50
CA GLU A 79 1.33 -0.35 17.70
C GLU A 79 0.85 0.85 18.54
N LEU A 80 0.61 1.99 17.90
CA LEU A 80 0.09 3.19 18.56
C LEU A 80 -1.28 2.92 19.21
N ALA A 81 -2.15 2.17 18.55
CA ALA A 81 -3.45 1.82 19.10
C ALA A 81 -3.35 0.95 20.35
N ASP A 82 -2.42 -0.01 20.36
CA ASP A 82 -2.17 -0.85 21.52
C ASP A 82 -1.58 -0.05 22.70
N ASP A 83 -0.65 0.85 22.43
CA ASP A 83 -0.07 1.71 23.46
C ASP A 83 -1.08 2.72 24.02
N PHE A 84 -1.93 3.28 23.15
CA PHE A 84 -3.05 4.11 23.58
C PHE A 84 -4.00 3.31 24.48
N ARG A 85 -4.32 2.06 24.12
CA ARG A 85 -5.19 1.19 24.94
C ARG A 85 -4.58 0.90 26.32
N LYS A 86 -3.27 0.65 26.40
CA LYS A 86 -2.57 0.45 27.69
C LYS A 86 -2.67 1.70 28.55
N LYS A 87 -2.34 2.88 28.00
CA LYS A 87 -2.45 4.15 28.72
C LYS A 87 -3.89 4.48 29.12
N ALA A 88 -4.86 4.28 28.22
CA ALA A 88 -6.28 4.47 28.51
C ALA A 88 -6.73 3.65 29.72
N LYS A 89 -6.23 2.40 29.86
CA LYS A 89 -6.52 1.54 31.01
C LYS A 89 -5.94 2.11 32.31
N GLU A 90 -4.73 2.67 32.28
CA GLU A 90 -4.14 3.35 33.44
C GLU A 90 -4.94 4.60 33.84
N PHE A 91 -5.40 5.37 32.85
CA PHE A 91 -6.22 6.57 33.04
C PHE A 91 -7.61 6.29 33.59
N LEU A 92 -8.22 5.12 33.31
CA LEU A 92 -9.54 4.75 33.83
C LEU A 92 -9.63 4.87 35.36
N HIS A 93 -8.54 4.58 36.07
CA HIS A 93 -8.49 4.66 37.54
C HIS A 93 -8.44 6.10 38.09
N GLN A 94 -8.18 7.09 37.23
CA GLN A 94 -7.99 8.49 37.59
C GLN A 94 -9.16 9.38 37.16
N ILE A 95 -10.15 8.82 36.46
CA ILE A 95 -11.31 9.56 35.95
C ILE A 95 -12.34 9.76 37.06
N ASP A 96 -12.64 11.02 37.34
CA ASP A 96 -13.57 11.47 38.37
C ASP A 96 -14.87 12.07 37.81
N SER A 97 -14.97 12.24 36.49
CA SER A 97 -16.13 12.84 35.85
C SER A 97 -16.67 12.01 34.66
N PRO A 98 -18.01 11.90 34.52
CA PRO A 98 -18.63 11.25 33.36
C PRO A 98 -18.24 11.87 32.01
N MET A 99 -17.92 13.16 32.00
CA MET A 99 -17.49 13.86 30.79
C MET A 99 -16.09 13.41 30.33
N ALA A 100 -15.14 13.27 31.27
CA ALA A 100 -13.82 12.72 30.96
C ALA A 100 -13.90 11.24 30.53
N LEU A 101 -14.79 10.44 31.13
CA LEU A 101 -15.05 9.07 30.69
C LEU A 101 -15.59 9.01 29.25
N LYS A 102 -16.53 9.91 28.90
CA LYS A 102 -17.08 10.01 27.55
C LYS A 102 -16.01 10.42 26.53
N ALA A 103 -15.13 11.34 26.89
CA ALA A 103 -14.02 11.74 26.04
C ALA A 103 -13.04 10.57 25.79
N LEU A 104 -12.68 9.82 26.84
CA LEU A 104 -11.81 8.66 26.72
C LEU A 104 -12.43 7.56 25.84
N THR A 105 -13.73 7.26 26.03
CA THR A 105 -14.42 6.23 25.23
C THR A 105 -14.56 6.64 23.76
N GLY A 106 -14.75 7.93 23.47
CA GLY A 106 -14.68 8.46 22.10
C GLY A 106 -13.30 8.25 21.47
N ALA A 107 -12.24 8.66 22.16
CA ALA A 107 -10.87 8.46 21.67
C ALA A 107 -10.51 6.97 21.48
N MET A 108 -11.00 6.08 22.35
CA MET A 108 -10.83 4.63 22.19
C MET A 108 -11.54 4.08 20.95
N LYS A 109 -12.74 4.59 20.63
CA LYS A 109 -13.48 4.20 19.42
C LYS A 109 -12.74 4.63 18.16
N ASP A 110 -12.23 5.87 18.13
CA ASP A 110 -11.46 6.38 16.99
C ASP A 110 -10.15 5.60 16.81
N THR A 111 -9.47 5.29 17.91
CA THR A 111 -8.26 4.45 17.92
C THR A 111 -8.53 3.04 17.41
N GLN A 112 -9.65 2.43 17.81
CA GLN A 112 -10.07 1.12 17.30
C GLN A 112 -10.36 1.17 15.79
N ALA A 113 -11.02 2.22 15.31
CA ALA A 113 -11.28 2.40 13.89
C ALA A 113 -9.97 2.54 13.10
N MET A 114 -9.02 3.34 13.58
CA MET A 114 -7.68 3.47 13.00
C MET A 114 -6.97 2.12 12.88
N ALA A 115 -6.92 1.34 13.97
CA ALA A 115 -6.28 0.02 13.95
C ALA A 115 -6.97 -0.97 13.00
N ARG A 116 -8.30 -0.91 12.89
CA ARG A 116 -9.05 -1.74 11.93
C ARG A 116 -8.69 -1.39 10.48
N LEU A 117 -8.61 -0.09 10.14
CA LEU A 117 -8.20 0.33 8.80
C LEU A 117 -6.79 -0.13 8.47
N ALA A 118 -5.85 0.04 9.39
CA ALA A 118 -4.47 -0.39 9.23
C ALA A 118 -4.35 -1.91 8.98
N LEU A 119 -5.20 -2.70 9.64
CA LEU A 119 -5.26 -4.16 9.43
C LEU A 119 -6.09 -4.58 8.19
N GLY A 120 -6.61 -3.64 7.41
CA GLY A 120 -7.47 -3.91 6.26
C GLY A 120 -8.89 -4.37 6.61
N ALA A 121 -9.33 -4.19 7.85
CA ALA A 121 -10.68 -4.47 8.29
C ALA A 121 -11.60 -3.26 8.06
N SER A 122 -12.86 -3.52 7.72
CA SER A 122 -13.85 -2.43 7.57
C SER A 122 -14.10 -1.73 8.91
N THR A 123 -14.17 -0.39 8.83
CA THR A 123 -14.63 0.51 9.90
C THR A 123 -16.09 0.87 9.80
N ASP A 124 -16.79 0.41 8.76
CA ASP A 124 -18.23 0.52 8.77
C ASP A 124 -18.69 -0.20 10.04
N ASN A 125 -19.48 0.52 10.83
CA ASN A 125 -20.37 -0.15 11.75
C ASN A 125 -21.13 -1.15 10.88
N GLN A 126 -20.75 -2.43 10.93
CA GLN A 126 -21.76 -3.45 10.93
C GLN A 126 -22.56 -3.17 12.19
N ALA A 127 -23.52 -2.25 12.05
CA ALA A 127 -24.69 -2.26 12.86
C ALA A 127 -25.06 -3.73 12.95
N VAL A 128 -24.98 -4.25 14.17
CA VAL A 128 -25.72 -5.43 14.59
C VAL A 128 -26.97 -5.49 13.73
N GLY A 129 -27.14 -6.60 13.01
CA GLY A 129 -28.11 -6.76 11.93
C GLY A 129 -29.33 -5.86 12.10
N SER A 130 -29.67 -5.11 11.05
CA SER A 130 -30.82 -4.20 11.07
C SER A 130 -32.04 -4.92 11.67
N SER A 131 -33.01 -4.21 12.24
CA SER A 131 -34.21 -4.83 12.86
C SER A 131 -34.86 -5.96 12.04
N SER A 132 -34.65 -6.00 10.71
CA SER A 132 -35.02 -7.14 9.86
C SER A 132 -34.37 -8.47 10.23
N ASP A 133 -33.14 -8.48 10.74
CA ASP A 133 -32.38 -9.69 11.08
C ASP A 133 -32.88 -10.30 12.39
N PHE A 134 -33.31 -9.47 13.36
CA PHE A 134 -33.99 -9.95 14.56
C PHE A 134 -35.41 -10.47 14.23
N ALA A 135 -36.12 -9.80 13.31
CA ALA A 135 -37.41 -10.30 12.81
C ALA A 135 -37.26 -11.66 12.10
N LYS A 136 -36.19 -11.84 11.32
CA LYS A 136 -35.85 -13.11 10.67
C LYS A 136 -35.56 -14.22 11.67
N ILE A 137 -34.78 -13.92 12.71
CA ILE A 137 -34.45 -14.88 13.77
C ILE A 137 -35.72 -15.26 14.56
N LEU A 138 -36.61 -14.32 14.86
CA LEU A 138 -37.90 -14.63 15.51
C LEU A 138 -38.81 -15.49 14.63
N GLU A 139 -38.82 -15.24 13.32
CA GLU A 139 -39.59 -16.02 12.34
C GLU A 139 -39.03 -17.44 12.15
N GLU A 140 -37.71 -17.61 12.23
CA GLU A 140 -37.06 -18.93 12.23
C GLU A 140 -37.39 -19.73 13.50
N ILE A 141 -37.38 -19.10 14.68
CA ILE A 141 -37.75 -19.75 15.95
C ILE A 141 -39.23 -20.17 15.96
N GLU A 142 -40.15 -19.31 15.50
CA GLU A 142 -41.58 -19.69 15.40
C GLU A 142 -41.81 -20.85 14.42
N ASN A 143 -41.06 -20.89 13.32
CA ASN A 143 -41.19 -21.96 12.33
C ASN A 143 -40.61 -23.29 12.83
N GLU A 144 -39.53 -23.27 13.61
CA GLU A 144 -38.99 -24.47 14.26
C GLU A 144 -39.95 -25.03 15.32
N GLU A 145 -40.59 -24.19 16.12
CA GLU A 145 -41.60 -24.62 17.10
C GLU A 145 -42.84 -25.23 16.42
N ARG A 146 -43.32 -24.64 15.31
CA ARG A 146 -44.44 -25.20 14.53
C ARG A 146 -44.09 -26.55 13.89
N GLN A 147 -42.85 -26.74 13.44
CA GLN A 147 -42.40 -28.00 12.86
C GLN A 147 -42.15 -29.08 13.92
N GLY A 148 -41.59 -28.74 15.07
CA GLY A 148 -41.42 -29.65 16.21
C GLY A 148 -42.77 -30.15 16.78
N THR A 149 -43.74 -29.25 16.88
CA THR A 149 -45.08 -29.59 17.38
C THR A 149 -45.85 -30.49 16.39
N ARG A 150 -45.70 -30.28 15.07
CA ARG A 150 -46.29 -31.16 14.04
C ARG A 150 -45.67 -32.56 14.01
N LYS A 151 -44.36 -32.68 14.23
CA LYS A 151 -43.67 -33.98 14.22
C LYS A 151 -44.09 -34.88 15.39
N THR A 152 -44.41 -34.27 16.54
CA THR A 152 -44.84 -34.98 17.76
C THR A 152 -46.30 -35.45 17.67
N LEU A 153 -47.17 -34.70 16.99
CA LEU A 153 -48.58 -35.07 16.78
C LEU A 153 -48.79 -36.19 15.74
N ILE A 154 -47.91 -36.32 14.75
CA ILE A 154 -48.02 -37.35 13.69
C ILE A 154 -47.35 -38.68 14.11
N SER A 155 -46.43 -38.65 15.09
CA SER A 155 -45.78 -39.85 15.62
C SER A 155 -46.58 -40.56 16.74
N GLY A 156 -47.75 -40.02 17.11
CA GLY A 156 -48.57 -40.49 18.24
C GLY A 156 -49.95 -41.04 17.86
N ILE A 157 -50.18 -41.34 16.57
CA ILE A 157 -51.37 -42.06 16.05
C ILE A 157 -50.86 -43.26 15.26
#